data_AF-A0AAQ3KRH7-F1
#
_entry.id   AF-A0AAQ3KRH7-F1
#
_cell.length_a   1.000
_cell.length_b   1.000
_cell.length_c   1.000
_cell.angle_alpha   90.00
_cell.angle_beta   90.00
_cell.angle_gamma   90.00
#
_symmetry.space_group_name_H-M   'P 1'
#
loop_
_entity.id
_entity.type
_entity.pdbx_description
1 polymer ?
#
loop_
_entity_poly.entity_id
_entity_poly.type
_entity_poly.pdbx_seq_one_letter_code
_entity_poly.pdbx_strand_id
1 'polypeptide(L)'
;MSFITRLSSSPSFSKFPSFPTKSTSNPHFMSATASSTSGAADRPRLGARCHAVPGLAADEVAAASEEAFSRYSSPTLKRSGGGVAIVWFRNDLRLLDNEALLRAWAASESLLPVFCVDPRNFATTRYFGFPKTGALRAQFLIECLEDLKKNLMKRGSNLLIQYGKPEDILPSIAKAFCAHTVYAQKETCSEELHVERLVRCSLQQVVLPRVSSSSHTTANPKLDLLKIYKETRNGMLGADYSTKFSPWLASGSLSPRYIYEEVKRYEKKRLANDSTYW
;
A
#
# COMPACT_ATOMS: atom_id res chain seq x y z
N MET A 1 -21.75 -32.50 49.69
CA MET A 1 -23.11 -32.13 49.28
C MET A 1 -23.00 -30.92 48.37
N SER A 2 -22.53 -31.08 47.13
CA SER A 2 -23.32 -31.52 45.96
C SER A 2 -24.45 -30.53 45.65
N PHE A 3 -24.28 -29.68 44.64
CA PHE A 3 -25.07 -29.78 43.41
C PHE A 3 -24.39 -28.98 42.29
N ILE A 4 -24.03 -29.73 41.25
CA ILE A 4 -23.63 -29.29 39.92
C ILE A 4 -24.92 -29.01 39.14
N THR A 5 -24.95 -27.98 38.31
CA THR A 5 -25.84 -27.99 37.14
C THR A 5 -25.17 -27.29 35.96
N ARG A 6 -24.85 -28.11 34.95
CA ARG A 6 -24.52 -27.69 33.59
C ARG A 6 -25.78 -27.14 32.92
N LEU A 7 -25.63 -26.09 32.12
CA LEU A 7 -26.52 -25.84 30.99
C LEU A 7 -25.66 -25.62 29.74
N SER A 8 -25.73 -26.62 28.87
CA SER A 8 -25.33 -26.59 27.47
C SER A 8 -26.45 -25.96 26.66
N SER A 9 -26.15 -24.94 25.87
CA SER A 9 -26.87 -24.67 24.62
C SER A 9 -26.06 -23.75 23.72
N SER A 10 -25.74 -24.28 22.55
CA SER A 10 -25.16 -23.58 21.41
C SER A 10 -26.13 -22.52 20.87
N PRO A 11 -25.67 -21.34 20.44
CA PRO A 11 -26.40 -20.55 19.46
C PRO A 11 -25.89 -20.88 18.06
N SER A 12 -26.76 -21.58 17.33
CA SER A 12 -26.89 -21.63 15.89
C SER A 12 -26.50 -20.31 15.20
N PHE A 13 -25.60 -20.42 14.21
CA PHE A 13 -25.36 -19.41 13.18
C PHE A 13 -26.67 -19.17 12.41
N SER A 14 -27.18 -17.94 12.44
CA SER A 14 -28.24 -17.55 11.51
C SER A 14 -28.07 -16.12 11.00
N LYS A 15 -28.12 -16.04 9.67
CA LYS A 15 -28.57 -14.92 8.82
C LYS A 15 -27.67 -13.68 8.70
N PHE A 16 -26.90 -13.69 7.60
CA PHE A 16 -26.53 -12.48 6.86
C PHE A 16 -27.79 -11.68 6.47
N PRO A 17 -27.80 -10.35 6.61
CA PRO A 17 -28.86 -9.53 6.02
C PRO A 17 -28.60 -9.32 4.53
N SER A 18 -29.56 -9.75 3.71
CA SER A 18 -29.67 -9.45 2.29
C SER A 18 -30.16 -8.00 2.10
N PHE A 19 -29.48 -7.24 1.24
CA PHE A 19 -29.93 -5.90 0.84
C PHE A 19 -31.03 -6.01 -0.24
N PRO A 20 -32.10 -5.20 -0.18
CA PRO A 20 -33.19 -5.25 -1.14
C PRO A 20 -32.79 -4.62 -2.48
N THR A 21 -32.96 -5.37 -3.57
CA THR A 21 -32.98 -4.86 -4.94
C THR A 21 -34.30 -4.15 -5.20
N LYS A 22 -34.28 -2.83 -5.35
CA LYS A 22 -35.41 -2.08 -5.94
C LYS A 22 -35.05 -1.63 -7.34
N SER A 23 -35.60 -2.37 -8.30
CA SER A 23 -35.91 -1.93 -9.66
C SER A 23 -36.76 -0.67 -9.58
N THR A 24 -36.27 0.43 -10.15
CA THR A 24 -37.13 1.53 -10.61
C THR A 24 -36.61 2.02 -11.95
N SER A 25 -37.56 2.14 -12.87
CA SER A 25 -37.45 2.44 -14.29
C SER A 25 -36.93 3.85 -14.58
N ASN A 26 -36.06 3.92 -15.58
CA ASN A 26 -35.65 5.11 -16.34
C ASN A 26 -36.88 5.86 -16.93
N PRO A 27 -36.75 7.17 -17.25
CA PRO A 27 -36.36 7.49 -18.63
C PRO A 27 -35.46 8.72 -18.82
N HIS A 28 -34.92 8.78 -20.05
CA HIS A 28 -34.20 9.87 -20.72
C HIS A 28 -32.68 9.94 -20.57
N PHE A 29 -31.99 9.07 -21.32
CA PHE A 29 -30.73 9.43 -21.97
C PHE A 29 -30.91 9.28 -23.48
N MET A 30 -30.73 10.36 -24.24
CA MET A 30 -30.86 10.35 -25.69
C MET A 30 -29.77 9.48 -26.31
N SER A 31 -30.20 8.47 -27.07
CA SER A 31 -29.32 7.66 -27.90
C SER A 31 -28.98 8.45 -29.16
N ALA A 32 -27.72 8.88 -29.27
CA ALA A 32 -27.16 9.32 -30.55
C ALA A 32 -26.74 8.07 -31.33
N THR A 33 -27.50 7.76 -32.36
CA THR A 33 -27.19 6.73 -33.35
C THR A 33 -26.00 7.18 -34.18
N ALA A 34 -24.85 6.52 -34.02
CA ALA A 34 -23.74 6.65 -34.94
C ALA A 34 -23.98 5.73 -36.15
N SER A 35 -24.54 6.30 -37.21
CA SER A 35 -24.60 5.71 -38.54
C SER A 35 -23.19 5.52 -39.10
N SER A 36 -22.94 4.33 -39.63
CA SER A 36 -21.76 3.96 -40.40
C SER A 36 -21.66 4.80 -41.69
N THR A 37 -20.67 5.68 -41.75
CA THR A 37 -20.18 6.25 -43.01
C THR A 37 -18.70 5.94 -43.16
N SER A 38 -18.42 5.12 -44.16
CA SER A 38 -17.11 4.81 -44.72
C SER A 38 -16.43 6.06 -45.28
N GLY A 39 -15.15 6.22 -44.98
CA GLY A 39 -14.26 7.16 -45.68
C GLY A 39 -13.78 8.34 -44.84
N ALA A 40 -12.80 8.11 -43.97
CA ALA A 40 -11.88 9.16 -43.53
C ALA A 40 -10.48 8.57 -43.51
N ALA A 41 -9.58 9.19 -44.28
CA ALA A 41 -8.24 8.72 -44.57
C ALA A 41 -7.43 8.38 -43.31
N ASP A 42 -6.77 7.22 -43.40
CA ASP A 42 -5.81 6.70 -42.43
C ASP A 42 -4.62 7.68 -42.32
N ARG A 43 -4.66 8.56 -41.31
CA ARG A 43 -3.47 9.32 -40.90
C ARG A 43 -2.65 8.39 -40.01
N PRO A 44 -1.39 8.09 -40.35
CA PRO A 44 -0.56 7.26 -39.49
C PRO A 44 -0.40 7.98 -38.15
N ARG A 45 -0.94 7.38 -37.08
CA ARG A 45 -0.53 7.73 -35.72
C ARG A 45 0.97 7.44 -35.69
N LEU A 46 1.80 8.48 -35.59
CA LEU A 46 3.21 8.33 -35.23
C LEU A 46 3.23 7.53 -33.92
N GLY A 47 3.48 6.22 -34.05
CA GLY A 47 3.46 5.30 -32.93
C GLY A 47 4.59 5.68 -31.99
N ALA A 48 4.25 6.35 -30.89
CA ALA A 48 5.16 6.43 -29.77
C ALA A 48 5.51 4.98 -29.40
N ARG A 49 6.77 4.58 -29.58
CA ARG A 49 7.25 3.27 -29.14
C ARG A 49 7.12 3.24 -27.62
N CYS A 50 6.07 2.60 -27.12
CA CYS A 50 5.92 2.34 -25.70
C CYS A 50 6.85 1.18 -25.34
N HIS A 51 7.81 1.44 -24.46
CA HIS A 51 8.69 0.41 -23.91
C HIS A 51 8.17 -0.02 -22.54
N ALA A 52 7.96 -1.32 -22.35
CA ALA A 52 7.66 -1.85 -21.04
C ALA A 52 8.87 -1.70 -20.12
N VAL A 53 8.63 -1.27 -18.88
CA VAL A 53 9.67 -1.15 -17.85
C VAL A 53 9.13 -1.80 -16.57
N PRO A 54 9.79 -2.84 -16.03
CA PRO A 54 10.97 -3.51 -16.58
C PRO A 54 10.64 -4.24 -17.91
N GLY A 55 11.64 -4.37 -18.78
CA GLY A 55 11.51 -5.11 -20.06
C GLY A 55 11.54 -6.63 -19.90
N LEU A 56 11.24 -7.13 -18.70
CA LEU A 56 11.26 -8.55 -18.34
C LEU A 56 9.86 -9.16 -18.50
N ALA A 57 9.81 -10.45 -18.79
CA ALA A 57 8.56 -11.21 -18.76
C ALA A 57 8.05 -11.37 -17.31
N ALA A 58 6.75 -11.60 -17.15
CA ALA A 58 6.12 -11.61 -15.82
C ALA A 58 6.65 -12.72 -14.89
N ASP A 59 7.04 -13.86 -15.47
CA ASP A 59 7.68 -14.98 -14.79
C ASP A 59 9.11 -14.63 -14.33
N GLU A 60 9.89 -13.92 -15.15
CA GLU A 60 11.21 -13.43 -14.77
C GLU A 60 11.12 -12.42 -13.62
N VAL A 61 10.15 -11.51 -13.66
CA VAL A 61 9.87 -10.55 -12.57
C VAL A 61 9.50 -11.30 -11.28
N ALA A 62 8.64 -12.32 -11.37
CA ALA A 62 8.25 -13.12 -10.22
C ALA A 62 9.44 -13.89 -9.63
N ALA A 63 10.28 -14.51 -10.46
CA ALA A 63 11.46 -15.23 -10.03
C ALA A 63 12.48 -14.29 -9.34
N ALA A 64 12.75 -13.13 -9.93
CA ALA A 64 13.64 -12.13 -9.35
C ALA A 64 13.10 -11.60 -8.01
N SER A 65 11.78 -11.42 -7.91
CA SER A 65 11.11 -11.01 -6.67
C SER A 65 11.27 -12.06 -5.56
N GLU A 66 11.01 -13.35 -5.85
CA GLU A 66 11.20 -14.43 -4.87
C GLU A 66 12.66 -14.59 -4.44
N GLU A 67 13.61 -14.44 -5.38
CA GLU A 67 15.04 -14.45 -5.05
C GLU A 67 15.40 -13.31 -4.09
N ALA A 68 14.90 -12.10 -4.34
CA ALA A 68 15.10 -10.96 -3.45
C ALA A 68 14.49 -11.21 -2.06
N PHE A 69 13.28 -11.75 -1.99
CA PHE A 69 12.65 -12.10 -0.72
C PHE A 69 13.42 -13.17 0.06
N SER A 70 13.89 -14.21 -0.62
CA SER A 70 14.71 -15.26 -0.01
C SER A 70 16.02 -14.67 0.56
N ARG A 71 16.68 -13.80 -0.21
CA ARG A 71 17.94 -13.15 0.16
C ARG A 71 17.83 -12.28 1.42
N TYR A 72 16.74 -11.54 1.55
CA TYR A 72 16.53 -10.56 2.63
C TYR A 72 15.61 -11.07 3.75
N SER A 73 15.25 -12.35 3.74
CA SER A 73 14.50 -12.97 4.83
C SER A 73 15.43 -13.31 5.99
N SER A 74 15.03 -12.97 7.22
CA SER A 74 15.79 -13.31 8.44
C SER A 74 14.98 -14.24 9.34
N PRO A 75 15.45 -15.47 9.61
CA PRO A 75 14.73 -16.44 10.44
C PRO A 75 14.83 -16.16 11.95
N THR A 76 15.59 -15.15 12.36
CA THR A 76 15.94 -14.92 13.77
C THR A 76 14.90 -14.11 14.53
N LEU A 77 13.95 -13.48 13.83
CA LEU A 77 12.95 -12.63 14.45
C LEU A 77 11.93 -13.48 15.22
N LYS A 78 11.76 -13.16 16.51
CA LYS A 78 10.74 -13.77 17.37
C LYS A 78 9.54 -12.83 17.51
N ARG A 79 8.36 -13.41 17.54
CA ARG A 79 7.11 -12.70 17.79
C ARG A 79 6.71 -12.84 19.26
N SER A 80 6.51 -11.73 19.95
CA SER A 80 6.23 -11.72 21.40
C SER A 80 5.00 -10.91 21.79
N GLY A 81 4.40 -10.16 20.86
CA GLY A 81 3.22 -9.37 21.12
C GLY A 81 1.90 -10.14 21.02
N GLY A 82 0.85 -9.59 21.63
CA GLY A 82 -0.50 -10.16 21.67
C GLY A 82 -1.53 -9.29 20.93
N GLY A 83 -2.67 -9.89 20.58
CA GLY A 83 -3.79 -9.18 19.97
C GLY A 83 -3.57 -8.78 18.50
N VAL A 84 -4.47 -7.94 17.99
CA VAL A 84 -4.50 -7.54 16.57
C VAL A 84 -3.87 -6.15 16.39
N ALA A 85 -2.92 -6.01 15.48
CA ALA A 85 -2.42 -4.70 15.03
C ALA A 85 -2.84 -4.42 13.58
N ILE A 86 -3.17 -3.17 13.28
CA ILE A 86 -3.43 -2.70 11.92
C ILE A 86 -2.15 -2.13 11.35
N VAL A 87 -1.84 -2.47 10.09
CA VAL A 87 -0.78 -1.80 9.31
C VAL A 87 -1.47 -1.01 8.22
N TRP A 88 -1.47 0.31 8.36
CA TRP A 88 -2.05 1.22 7.39
C TRP A 88 -1.01 1.61 6.33
N PHE A 89 -1.16 1.03 5.14
CA PHE A 89 -0.34 1.31 3.97
C PHE A 89 -0.78 2.60 3.28
N ARG A 90 0.21 3.35 2.79
CA ARG A 90 0.08 4.61 2.05
C ARG A 90 1.03 4.60 0.85
N ASN A 91 2.08 5.44 0.85
CA ASN A 91 3.14 5.47 -0.15
C ASN A 91 4.32 4.58 0.26
N ASP A 92 4.02 3.40 0.82
CA ASP A 92 4.97 2.40 1.32
C ASP A 92 4.54 0.99 0.92
N LEU A 93 4.07 0.83 -0.33
CA LEU A 93 3.45 -0.38 -0.88
C LEU A 93 4.45 -1.53 -1.13
N ARG A 94 5.17 -1.94 -0.09
CA ARG A 94 6.18 -3.00 -0.10
C ARG A 94 6.21 -3.76 1.21
N LEU A 95 6.74 -4.99 1.14
CA LEU A 95 7.06 -5.81 2.31
C LEU A 95 8.52 -5.69 2.73
N LEU A 96 9.44 -5.68 1.76
CA LEU A 96 10.87 -5.54 2.03
C LEU A 96 11.16 -4.18 2.64
N ASP A 97 12.00 -4.17 3.68
CA ASP A 97 12.44 -2.94 4.33
C ASP A 97 11.28 -2.01 4.75
N ASN A 98 10.18 -2.59 5.25
CA ASN A 98 9.06 -1.85 5.80
C ASN A 98 9.09 -1.94 7.34
N GLU A 99 9.53 -0.84 7.97
CA GLU A 99 9.66 -0.75 9.43
C GLU A 99 8.30 -0.76 10.14
N ALA A 100 7.27 -0.13 9.55
CA ALA A 100 5.92 -0.12 10.13
C ALA A 100 5.34 -1.54 10.18
N LEU A 101 5.50 -2.29 9.08
CA LEU A 101 5.12 -3.70 9.00
C LEU A 101 5.91 -4.56 9.99
N LEU A 102 7.23 -4.41 10.07
CA LEU A 102 8.08 -5.17 10.97
C LEU A 102 7.73 -4.94 12.44
N ARG A 103 7.54 -3.67 12.84
CA ARG A 103 7.16 -3.30 14.21
C ARG A 103 5.80 -3.85 14.58
N ALA A 104 4.82 -3.73 13.68
CA ALA A 104 3.50 -4.31 13.90
C ALA A 104 3.59 -5.83 14.05
N TRP A 105 4.36 -6.50 13.19
CA TRP A 105 4.55 -7.95 13.22
C TRP A 105 5.14 -8.42 14.54
N ALA A 106 6.17 -7.72 15.06
CA ALA A 106 6.81 -8.08 16.31
C ALA A 106 5.89 -7.86 17.53
N ALA A 107 5.08 -6.80 17.49
CA ALA A 107 4.24 -6.34 18.59
C ALA A 107 2.83 -6.95 18.63
N SER A 108 2.45 -7.79 17.67
CA SER A 108 1.09 -8.36 17.59
C SER A 108 1.06 -9.86 17.31
N GLU A 109 -0.04 -10.50 17.69
CA GLU A 109 -0.31 -11.89 17.34
C GLU A 109 -0.92 -12.00 15.94
N SER A 110 -1.66 -10.99 15.52
CA SER A 110 -2.31 -10.96 14.21
C SER A 110 -2.18 -9.59 13.57
N LEU A 111 -1.89 -9.58 12.27
CA LEU A 111 -1.77 -8.38 11.47
C LEU A 111 -2.98 -8.21 10.56
N LEU A 112 -3.49 -6.99 10.51
CA LEU A 112 -4.48 -6.56 9.54
C LEU A 112 -3.89 -5.46 8.65
N PRO A 113 -3.28 -5.81 7.50
CA PRO A 113 -2.89 -4.85 6.47
C PRO A 113 -4.12 -4.15 5.88
N VAL A 114 -4.12 -2.82 5.88
CA VAL A 114 -5.21 -1.99 5.37
C VAL A 114 -4.67 -0.93 4.42
N PHE A 115 -5.33 -0.75 3.27
CA PHE A 115 -5.14 0.39 2.39
C PHE A 115 -6.47 1.12 2.19
N CYS A 116 -6.45 2.45 2.36
CA CYS A 116 -7.63 3.29 2.16
C CYS A 116 -7.49 4.06 0.83
N VAL A 117 -8.40 3.82 -0.11
CA VAL A 117 -8.53 4.62 -1.33
C VAL A 117 -9.23 5.92 -0.96
N ASP A 118 -8.42 6.93 -0.62
CA ASP A 118 -8.91 8.22 -0.17
C ASP A 118 -9.51 9.04 -1.33
N PRO A 119 -10.80 9.42 -1.28
CA PRO A 119 -11.44 10.20 -2.35
C PRO A 119 -10.74 11.54 -2.62
N ARG A 120 -10.07 12.13 -1.62
CA ARG A 120 -9.34 13.40 -1.77
C ARG A 120 -8.20 13.29 -2.79
N ASN A 121 -7.60 12.11 -2.92
CA ASN A 121 -6.48 11.88 -3.85
C ASN A 121 -6.95 11.85 -5.32
N PHE A 122 -8.25 11.71 -5.57
CA PHE A 122 -8.86 11.69 -6.89
C PHE A 122 -9.76 12.90 -7.15
N ALA A 123 -9.72 13.89 -6.26
CA ALA A 123 -10.36 15.19 -6.45
C ALA A 123 -9.52 16.06 -7.40
N THR A 124 -9.47 17.37 -7.15
CA THR A 124 -8.72 18.33 -7.96
C THR A 124 -7.51 18.89 -7.21
N THR A 125 -6.55 19.42 -7.97
CA THR A 125 -5.40 20.17 -7.45
C THR A 125 -5.87 21.50 -6.86
N ARG A 126 -5.18 21.96 -5.82
CA ARG A 126 -5.60 23.09 -4.97
C ARG A 126 -5.85 24.39 -5.75
N TYR A 127 -5.00 24.73 -6.71
CA TYR A 127 -5.02 26.06 -7.34
C TYR A 127 -5.67 26.07 -8.72
N PHE A 128 -5.43 25.04 -9.53
CA PHE A 128 -5.75 25.06 -10.96
C PHE A 128 -6.83 24.04 -11.36
N GLY A 129 -7.41 23.30 -10.41
CA GLY A 129 -8.54 22.42 -10.69
C GLY A 129 -8.20 21.17 -11.51
N PHE A 130 -6.94 20.91 -11.85
CA PHE A 130 -6.55 19.69 -12.56
C PHE A 130 -6.85 18.43 -11.75
N PRO A 131 -7.06 17.26 -12.37
CA PRO A 131 -7.19 16.00 -11.63
C PRO A 131 -5.99 15.78 -10.70
N LYS A 132 -6.26 15.57 -9.42
CA LYS A 132 -5.22 15.38 -8.39
C LYS A 132 -4.38 14.15 -8.67
N THR A 133 -5.00 13.09 -9.19
CA THR A 133 -4.36 11.87 -9.71
C THR A 133 -4.84 11.62 -11.14
N GLY A 134 -3.91 11.67 -12.11
CA GLY A 134 -4.21 11.35 -13.50
C GLY A 134 -4.35 9.84 -13.74
N ALA A 135 -4.98 9.47 -14.86
CA ALA A 135 -5.32 8.07 -15.19
C ALA A 135 -4.11 7.12 -15.17
N LEU A 136 -2.96 7.54 -15.71
CA LEU A 136 -1.76 6.71 -15.73
C LEU A 136 -1.22 6.41 -14.33
N ARG A 137 -1.24 7.40 -13.42
CA ARG A 137 -0.81 7.21 -12.03
C ARG A 137 -1.82 6.37 -11.25
N ALA A 138 -3.11 6.53 -11.52
CA ALA A 138 -4.15 5.70 -10.94
C ALA A 138 -3.99 4.23 -11.35
N GLN A 139 -3.73 3.98 -12.63
CA GLN A 139 -3.46 2.63 -13.15
C GLN A 139 -2.24 2.01 -12.47
N PHE A 140 -1.12 2.75 -12.38
CA PHE A 140 0.08 2.28 -11.69
C PHE A 140 -0.16 1.98 -10.20
N LEU A 141 -0.98 2.79 -9.52
CA LEU A 141 -1.37 2.53 -8.13
C LEU A 141 -2.16 1.22 -7.99
N ILE A 142 -3.10 0.95 -8.89
CA ILE A 142 -3.88 -0.30 -8.90
C ILE A 142 -2.94 -1.50 -9.06
N GLU A 143 -2.00 -1.43 -9.99
CA GLU A 143 -0.99 -2.47 -10.22
C GLU A 143 -0.11 -2.69 -8.97
N CYS A 144 0.32 -1.61 -8.30
CA CYS A 144 1.07 -1.71 -7.04
C CYS A 144 0.27 -2.38 -5.92
N LEU A 145 -1.03 -2.06 -5.80
CA LEU A 145 -1.90 -2.66 -4.78
C LEU A 145 -2.15 -4.15 -5.06
N GLU A 146 -2.31 -4.51 -6.32
CA GLU A 146 -2.47 -5.91 -6.72
C GLU A 146 -1.20 -6.72 -6.41
N ASP A 147 -0.02 -6.19 -6.73
CA ASP A 147 1.26 -6.83 -6.39
C ASP A 147 1.46 -6.96 -4.87
N LEU A 148 1.22 -5.88 -4.11
CA LEU A 148 1.32 -5.92 -2.65
C LEU A 148 0.39 -6.98 -2.04
N LYS A 149 -0.85 -7.07 -2.53
CA LYS A 149 -1.83 -8.07 -2.09
C LYS A 149 -1.36 -9.49 -2.40
N LYS A 150 -0.87 -9.74 -3.62
CA LYS A 150 -0.30 -11.04 -4.01
C LYS A 150 0.87 -11.43 -3.10
N ASN A 151 1.77 -10.49 -2.83
CA ASN A 151 2.94 -10.72 -1.98
C ASN A 151 2.57 -10.97 -0.51
N LEU A 152 1.53 -10.32 0.02
CA LEU A 152 0.97 -10.60 1.35
C LEU A 152 0.31 -11.98 1.43
N MET A 153 -0.46 -12.36 0.40
CA MET A 153 -1.14 -13.66 0.34
C MET A 153 -0.16 -14.83 0.30
N LYS A 154 0.94 -14.71 -0.46
CA LYS A 154 2.02 -15.70 -0.46
C LYS A 154 2.64 -15.94 0.91
N ARG A 155 2.50 -14.99 1.85
CA ARG A 155 3.05 -15.03 3.20
C ARG A 155 1.98 -15.27 4.28
N GLY A 156 0.81 -15.77 3.87
CA GLY A 156 -0.28 -16.14 4.79
C GLY A 156 -1.06 -14.94 5.36
N SER A 157 -0.97 -13.77 4.74
CA SER A 157 -1.75 -12.59 5.10
C SER A 157 -2.66 -12.15 3.94
N ASN A 158 -3.27 -10.97 4.01
CA ASN A 158 -4.05 -10.39 2.93
C ASN A 158 -4.06 -8.86 3.06
N LEU A 159 -4.51 -8.15 2.02
CA LEU A 159 -4.67 -6.70 2.02
C LEU A 159 -6.16 -6.33 2.02
N LEU A 160 -6.62 -5.67 3.08
CA LEU A 160 -7.95 -5.07 3.14
C LEU A 160 -7.93 -3.70 2.44
N ILE A 161 -8.60 -3.60 1.30
CA ILE A 161 -8.71 -2.35 0.54
C ILE A 161 -10.12 -1.78 0.79
N GLN A 162 -10.19 -0.53 1.26
CA GLN A 162 -11.46 0.16 1.51
C GLN A 162 -11.48 1.52 0.82
N TYR A 163 -12.63 1.89 0.26
CA TYR A 163 -12.83 3.22 -0.32
C TYR A 163 -13.41 4.19 0.71
N GLY A 164 -12.76 5.33 0.88
CA GLY A 164 -13.19 6.37 1.82
C GLY A 164 -12.03 6.98 2.60
N LYS A 165 -12.36 7.85 3.55
CA LYS A 165 -11.37 8.60 4.32
C LYS A 165 -10.75 7.72 5.43
N PRO A 166 -9.41 7.70 5.58
CA PRO A 166 -8.75 6.92 6.62
C PRO A 166 -9.24 7.23 8.04
N GLU A 167 -9.55 8.50 8.33
CA GLU A 167 -10.02 8.95 9.65
C GLU A 167 -11.42 8.44 10.02
N ASP A 168 -12.19 7.94 9.06
CA ASP A 168 -13.50 7.33 9.28
C ASP A 168 -13.38 5.79 9.29
N ILE A 169 -12.59 5.25 8.35
CA ILE A 169 -12.42 3.81 8.14
C ILE A 169 -11.60 3.16 9.25
N LEU A 170 -10.42 3.70 9.56
CA LEU A 170 -9.47 3.08 10.49
C LEU A 170 -10.04 2.92 11.90
N PRO A 171 -10.73 3.91 12.50
CA PRO A 171 -11.38 3.74 13.79
C PRO A 171 -12.48 2.66 13.77
N SER A 172 -13.27 2.59 12.70
CA SER A 172 -14.30 1.57 12.54
C SER A 172 -13.70 0.17 12.48
N ILE A 173 -12.62 -0.02 11.71
CA ILE A 173 -11.90 -1.29 11.63
C ILE A 173 -11.23 -1.63 12.96
N ALA A 174 -10.57 -0.66 13.60
CA ALA A 174 -9.91 -0.86 14.88
C ALA A 174 -10.91 -1.33 15.95
N LYS A 175 -12.12 -0.76 15.97
CA LYS A 175 -13.19 -1.20 16.86
C LYS A 175 -13.69 -2.60 16.52
N ALA A 176 -13.93 -2.89 15.23
CA ALA A 176 -14.49 -4.17 14.78
C ALA A 176 -13.56 -5.36 15.04
N PHE A 177 -12.25 -5.17 14.88
CA PHE A 177 -11.23 -6.21 15.06
C PHE A 177 -10.50 -6.11 16.41
N CYS A 178 -10.97 -5.25 17.32
CA CYS A 178 -10.34 -4.97 18.60
C CYS A 178 -8.82 -4.70 18.47
N ALA A 179 -8.44 -3.95 17.43
CA ALA A 179 -7.04 -3.68 17.15
C ALA A 179 -6.47 -2.71 18.18
N HIS A 180 -5.40 -3.10 18.84
CA HIS A 180 -4.79 -2.33 19.93
C HIS A 180 -3.93 -1.16 19.42
N THR A 181 -3.29 -1.33 18.26
CA THR A 181 -2.40 -0.32 17.66
C THR A 181 -2.58 -0.24 16.14
N VAL A 182 -2.50 0.97 15.60
CA VAL A 182 -2.40 1.23 14.16
C VAL A 182 -0.99 1.74 13.85
N TYR A 183 -0.26 1.00 13.00
CA TYR A 183 1.08 1.34 12.53
C TYR A 183 1.00 1.91 11.11
N ALA A 184 1.76 2.97 10.83
CA ALA A 184 1.89 3.55 9.51
C ALA A 184 3.25 4.23 9.36
N GLN A 185 3.75 4.36 8.13
CA GLN A 185 4.92 5.18 7.86
C GLN A 185 4.56 6.67 8.01
N LYS A 186 5.46 7.43 8.66
CA LYS A 186 5.29 8.87 8.89
C LYS A 186 5.51 9.65 7.60
N GLU A 187 4.65 10.64 7.35
CA GLU A 187 4.79 11.56 6.22
C GLU A 187 5.01 13.01 6.65
N THR A 188 5.35 13.86 5.68
CA THR A 188 5.92 15.20 5.92
C THR A 188 5.07 16.34 5.36
N CYS A 189 4.27 16.08 4.33
CA CYS A 189 3.50 17.10 3.62
C CYS A 189 2.17 17.45 4.31
N SER A 190 1.64 18.65 4.03
CA SER A 190 0.52 19.22 4.80
C SER A 190 -0.78 18.41 4.73
N GLU A 191 -1.10 17.82 3.57
CA GLU A 191 -2.35 17.07 3.38
C GLU A 191 -2.28 15.76 4.18
N GLU A 192 -1.13 15.09 4.07
CA GLU A 192 -0.78 13.86 4.76
C GLU A 192 -0.77 14.03 6.29
N LEU A 193 -0.10 15.08 6.78
CA LEU A 193 -0.06 15.41 8.20
C LEU A 193 -1.45 15.75 8.76
N HIS A 194 -2.31 16.38 7.94
CA HIS A 194 -3.68 16.65 8.33
C HIS A 194 -4.49 15.35 8.50
N VAL A 195 -4.38 14.40 7.56
CA VAL A 195 -5.02 13.08 7.68
C VAL A 195 -4.51 12.33 8.90
N GLU A 196 -3.19 12.30 9.15
CA GLU A 196 -2.62 11.68 10.34
C GLU A 196 -3.18 12.28 11.64
N ARG A 197 -3.36 13.60 11.68
CA ARG A 197 -3.96 14.28 12.83
C ARG A 197 -5.41 13.84 13.04
N LEU A 198 -6.21 13.78 11.97
CA LEU A 198 -7.60 13.34 12.02
C LEU A 198 -7.71 11.89 12.48
N VAL A 199 -6.95 10.97 11.88
CA VAL A 199 -6.91 9.55 12.27
C VAL A 199 -6.55 9.40 13.75
N ARG A 200 -5.52 10.11 14.22
CA ARG A 200 -5.12 10.08 15.63
C ARG A 200 -6.23 10.56 16.55
N CYS A 201 -6.91 11.66 16.21
CA CYS A 201 -8.03 12.18 16.98
C CYS A 201 -9.21 11.20 17.00
N SER A 202 -9.57 10.60 15.85
CA SER A 202 -10.68 9.65 15.78
C SER A 202 -10.39 8.35 16.52
N LEU A 203 -9.15 7.84 16.49
CA LEU A 203 -8.77 6.62 17.23
C LEU A 203 -8.83 6.82 18.75
N GLN A 204 -8.51 8.02 19.25
CA GLN A 204 -8.62 8.33 20.69
C GLN A 204 -10.05 8.31 21.21
N GLN A 205 -11.04 8.48 20.32
CA GLN A 205 -12.47 8.43 20.67
C GLN A 205 -13.01 7.00 20.72
N VAL A 206 -12.25 6.01 20.23
CA VAL A 206 -12.67 4.60 20.22
C VAL A 206 -12.34 3.96 21.57
N VAL A 207 -13.38 3.58 22.31
CA VAL A 207 -13.24 2.75 23.51
C VAL A 207 -13.14 1.28 23.07
N LEU A 208 -11.97 0.68 23.23
CA LEU A 208 -11.76 -0.75 23.04
C LEU A 208 -12.14 -1.53 24.32
N PRO A 209 -12.64 -2.78 24.21
CA PRO A 209 -12.81 -3.66 25.36
C PRO A 209 -11.47 -3.81 26.09
N ARG A 210 -11.47 -3.57 27.41
CA ARG A 210 -10.25 -3.52 28.21
C ARG A 210 -9.64 -4.93 28.30
N VAL A 211 -8.58 -5.18 27.54
CA VAL A 211 -7.70 -6.33 27.77
C VAL A 211 -6.75 -5.95 28.90
N SER A 212 -6.81 -6.69 30.00
CA SER A 212 -5.94 -6.49 31.16
C SER A 212 -4.52 -6.92 30.81
N SER A 213 -3.64 -5.97 30.48
CA SER A 213 -2.20 -6.18 30.60
C SER A 213 -1.46 -4.85 30.85
N SER A 214 -0.49 -4.95 31.74
CA SER A 214 0.33 -3.88 32.30
C SER A 214 1.31 -3.25 31.29
N SER A 215 1.50 -1.95 31.44
CA SER A 215 2.31 -1.01 30.65
C SER A 215 3.82 -1.20 30.73
N HIS A 216 4.53 -0.90 29.62
CA HIS A 216 5.84 -0.22 29.65
C HIS A 216 5.98 0.76 28.47
N THR A 217 6.41 1.98 28.78
CA THR A 217 6.75 3.08 27.86
C THR A 217 8.25 3.01 27.53
N THR A 218 8.69 3.31 26.30
CA THR A 218 9.90 4.13 26.01
C THR A 218 10.23 4.31 24.52
N ALA A 219 10.84 5.47 24.26
CA ALA A 219 11.76 5.87 23.17
C ALA A 219 11.21 6.24 21.77
N ASN A 220 11.28 7.55 21.48
CA ASN A 220 11.19 8.14 20.14
C ASN A 220 12.44 7.82 19.29
N PRO A 221 12.29 7.46 18.00
CA PRO A 221 13.37 7.57 17.03
C PRO A 221 13.34 8.90 16.27
N LYS A 222 14.51 9.53 16.16
CA LYS A 222 14.82 10.72 15.35
C LYS A 222 15.28 10.25 13.96
N LEU A 223 14.63 10.71 12.90
CA LEU A 223 15.03 10.46 11.50
C LEU A 223 15.94 11.59 11.01
N ASP A 224 17.16 11.23 10.61
CA ASP A 224 18.14 12.10 9.95
C ASP A 224 18.08 11.82 8.44
N LEU A 225 17.95 12.87 7.62
CA LEU A 225 17.72 12.74 6.17
C LEU A 225 18.92 13.20 5.35
N LEU A 226 19.18 12.35 4.35
CA LEU A 226 20.14 12.36 3.25
C LEU A 226 20.60 13.74 2.76
N LYS A 227 21.90 13.83 2.47
CA LYS A 227 22.56 14.95 1.81
C LYS A 227 22.97 14.53 0.39
N ILE A 228 22.53 15.32 -0.59
CA ILE A 228 23.05 15.59 -1.95
C ILE A 228 22.70 14.61 -3.10
N TYR A 229 21.79 15.04 -3.99
CA TYR A 229 21.26 14.36 -5.19
C TYR A 229 21.70 15.04 -6.52
N LYS A 230 22.71 15.93 -6.49
CA LYS A 230 22.68 17.11 -7.35
C LYS A 230 23.07 16.92 -8.84
N GLU A 231 23.75 15.88 -9.29
CA GLU A 231 24.39 15.95 -10.62
C GLU A 231 24.08 14.71 -11.48
N THR A 232 23.51 14.94 -12.68
CA THR A 232 23.36 14.02 -13.87
C THR A 232 21.95 13.59 -14.33
N ARG A 233 20.94 14.48 -14.29
CA ARG A 233 19.53 14.13 -14.59
C ARG A 233 18.96 14.43 -15.99
N ASN A 234 19.76 14.68 -17.03
CA ASN A 234 19.27 15.33 -18.28
C ASN A 234 19.13 14.45 -19.54
N GLY A 235 19.08 13.11 -19.43
CA GLY A 235 18.74 12.24 -20.57
C GLY A 235 17.23 12.25 -20.86
N MET A 236 16.80 12.31 -22.13
CA MET A 236 15.38 12.44 -22.50
C MET A 236 14.82 11.31 -23.40
N LEU A 237 15.65 10.39 -23.92
CA LEU A 237 15.23 9.36 -24.89
C LEU A 237 15.70 7.95 -24.50
N GLY A 238 14.78 6.99 -24.42
CA GLY A 238 15.04 5.55 -24.17
C GLY A 238 14.74 5.04 -22.75
N ALA A 239 14.62 3.73 -22.56
CA ALA A 239 14.47 3.16 -21.21
C ALA A 239 15.80 3.18 -20.43
N ASP A 240 16.93 3.08 -21.14
CA ASP A 240 18.23 2.73 -20.56
C ASP A 240 19.05 3.93 -20.03
N TYR A 241 18.62 5.18 -20.28
CA TYR A 241 19.40 6.36 -19.85
C TYR A 241 19.38 6.63 -18.34
N SER A 242 18.59 5.88 -17.57
CA SER A 242 18.47 6.02 -16.12
C SER A 242 17.86 4.76 -15.53
N THR A 243 17.93 4.59 -14.21
CA THR A 243 17.31 3.46 -13.51
C THR A 243 15.79 3.35 -13.67
N LYS A 244 15.10 4.46 -13.99
CA LYS A 244 13.63 4.56 -14.08
C LYS A 244 12.90 4.17 -12.78
N PHE A 245 13.59 4.13 -11.62
CA PHE A 245 13.00 3.72 -10.33
C PHE A 245 11.99 4.70 -9.73
N SER A 246 11.86 5.92 -10.27
CA SER A 246 11.06 6.97 -9.66
C SER A 246 9.58 6.61 -9.41
N PRO A 247 8.86 5.86 -10.27
CA PRO A 247 7.49 5.48 -9.97
C PRO A 247 7.39 4.57 -8.74
N TRP A 248 8.27 3.57 -8.64
CA TRP A 248 8.31 2.63 -7.51
C TRP A 248 8.82 3.25 -6.22
N LEU A 249 9.72 4.23 -6.30
CA LEU A 249 10.15 5.01 -5.13
C LEU A 249 9.03 5.92 -4.63
N ALA A 250 8.27 6.54 -5.55
CA ALA A 250 7.16 7.43 -5.19
C ALA A 250 5.97 6.68 -4.55
N SER A 251 5.66 5.48 -5.01
CA SER A 251 4.65 4.60 -4.37
C SER A 251 5.20 3.86 -3.14
N GLY A 252 6.52 3.91 -2.93
CA GLY A 252 7.23 3.15 -1.91
C GLY A 252 7.23 1.64 -2.11
N SER A 253 7.02 1.17 -3.34
CA SER A 253 7.20 -0.23 -3.75
C SER A 253 8.67 -0.65 -3.76
N LEU A 254 9.60 0.30 -3.83
CA LEU A 254 11.05 0.09 -3.62
C LEU A 254 11.55 1.00 -2.49
N SER A 255 12.50 0.50 -1.70
CA SER A 255 13.20 1.29 -0.69
C SER A 255 14.57 1.75 -1.19
N PRO A 256 15.00 2.99 -0.90
CA PRO A 256 16.37 3.44 -1.15
C PRO A 256 17.44 2.58 -0.48
N ARG A 257 17.19 2.03 0.73
CA ARG A 257 18.15 1.18 1.44
C ARG A 257 18.39 -0.14 0.70
N TYR A 258 17.32 -0.74 0.20
CA TYR A 258 17.39 -1.94 -0.64
C TYR A 258 18.23 -1.69 -1.91
N ILE A 259 18.00 -0.55 -2.58
CA ILE A 259 18.78 -0.17 -3.77
C ILE A 259 20.27 -0.03 -3.41
N TYR A 260 20.58 0.66 -2.31
CA TYR A 260 21.95 0.83 -1.85
C TYR A 260 22.66 -0.51 -1.58
N GLU A 261 21.99 -1.45 -0.91
CA GLU A 261 22.54 -2.79 -0.65
C GLU A 261 22.77 -3.58 -1.95
N GLU A 262 21.86 -3.49 -2.91
CA GLU A 262 22.02 -4.13 -4.22
C GLU A 262 23.16 -3.50 -5.04
N VAL A 263 23.36 -2.17 -4.95
CA VAL A 263 24.53 -1.50 -5.53
C VAL A 263 25.82 -2.02 -4.89
N LYS A 264 25.91 -2.06 -3.56
CA LYS A 264 27.09 -2.59 -2.86
C LYS A 264 27.37 -4.05 -3.22
N ARG A 265 26.32 -4.85 -3.41
CA ARG A 265 26.42 -6.25 -3.89
C ARG A 265 26.95 -6.32 -5.32
N TYR A 266 26.50 -5.44 -6.21
CA TYR A 266 26.98 -5.36 -7.59
C TYR A 266 28.46 -5.00 -7.63
N GLU A 267 28.87 -3.97 -6.89
CA GLU A 267 30.26 -3.52 -6.76
C GLU A 267 31.19 -4.67 -6.32
N LYS A 268 30.73 -5.47 -5.33
CA LYS A 268 31.49 -6.63 -4.83
C LYS A 268 31.61 -7.78 -5.84
N LYS A 269 30.58 -8.01 -6.66
CA LYS A 269 30.52 -9.17 -7.58
C LYS A 269 31.06 -8.87 -8.99
N ARG A 270 31.05 -7.60 -9.41
CA ARG A 270 31.45 -7.19 -10.76
C ARG A 270 32.55 -6.15 -10.71
N LEU A 271 32.18 -4.89 -10.58
CA LEU A 271 33.10 -3.77 -10.62
C LEU A 271 32.48 -2.58 -9.89
N ALA A 272 33.29 -1.90 -9.07
CA ALA A 272 32.98 -0.56 -8.58
C ALA A 272 33.55 0.48 -9.55
N ASN A 273 32.74 1.46 -9.96
CA ASN A 273 33.16 2.57 -10.81
C ASN A 273 32.39 3.84 -10.44
N ASP A 274 32.69 4.95 -11.11
CA ASP A 274 32.02 6.24 -10.85
C ASP A 274 30.50 6.21 -11.10
N SER A 275 29.99 5.21 -11.83
CA SER A 275 28.54 5.00 -12.03
C SER A 275 27.88 4.18 -10.93
N THR A 276 28.65 3.49 -10.08
CA THR A 276 28.14 2.74 -8.91
C THR A 276 28.34 3.50 -7.58
N TYR A 277 29.07 4.62 -7.61
CA TYR A 277 29.24 5.51 -6.46
C TYR A 277 28.04 6.46 -6.34
N TRP A 278 27.17 6.22 -5.34
CA TRP A 278 25.98 7.02 -5.00
C TRP A 278 25.93 7.34 -3.52
#